data_AF-A0A160PB11-F1
#
_entry.id   AF-A0A160PB11-F1
#
_cell.length_a   1.000
_cell.length_b   1.000
_cell.length_c   1.000
_cell.angle_alpha   90.00
_cell.angle_beta   90.00
_cell.angle_gamma   90.00
#
_symmetry.space_group_name_H-M   'P 1'
#
loop_
_entity.id
_entity.type
_entity.pdbx_description
1 polymer ?
#
loop_
_entity_poly.entity_id
_entity_poly.type
_entity_poly.pdbx_seq_one_letter_code
_entity_poly.pdbx_strand_id
1 'polypeptide(L)'
;MAGLGITIRRIEESQGVARRPGIGRRMTGGYDERCAADLAAVCDGRDLPREDRVWLARVVTGAVRPNRDKPLWDLAHALAALARATEAGSGRDLVTLALDPGLATGRAAEARFSGTVAADSRGPVLGEAWRTSWAGLARLLALAEFVLTAEDLAQFATVTGWLDDLAAAPDAEGAAFLAKRLARHLSAYRNAHLPLAPLERRFRAILGFLAGRKAFTDDDILSFWRGEMEAGERPGFRTVAEHFVTFEAGAHLVGGLEGLSAPVSLDAHAGWEERLDAALGDLAASEPAETLVTLLADWPEGPKILTGAEREELTDFLRLEPFHRTRPLTTLRAASFGQVQSGIANRLRRGGGGGEVAERATCAEARSYAELQERAGTLAAHLARMLRIAAALRIGERDGLDPATRDALEAAEADLRRVRRAGFEERTALAAGFASAETALLRLAEEAGRLERALAALARQRPLDAAFAADRSVFAAAFAAAYAGEAAA
;
A
#
# COMPACT_ATOMS: atom_id res chain seq x y z
N MET A 1 41.38 -20.33 -45.45
CA MET A 1 42.10 -19.03 -45.55
C MET A 1 41.34 -18.23 -46.60
N ALA A 2 40.63 -17.15 -46.27
CA ALA A 2 41.09 -15.86 -45.71
C ALA A 2 42.11 -15.18 -46.65
N GLY A 3 41.98 -13.92 -47.07
CA GLY A 3 40.89 -12.94 -46.94
C GLY A 3 40.76 -12.11 -48.25
N LEU A 4 40.29 -10.87 -48.30
CA LEU A 4 39.74 -9.94 -47.29
C LEU A 4 38.85 -8.93 -48.06
N GLY A 5 37.74 -8.42 -47.49
CA GLY A 5 36.84 -7.47 -48.16
C GLY A 5 36.31 -6.40 -47.19
N ILE A 6 36.89 -5.20 -47.24
CA ILE A 6 36.51 -4.08 -46.36
C ILE A 6 35.35 -3.32 -47.01
N THR A 7 34.17 -3.32 -46.38
CA THR A 7 33.03 -2.49 -46.80
C THR A 7 32.75 -1.46 -45.72
N ILE A 8 33.03 -0.20 -46.04
CA ILE A 8 32.71 0.97 -45.21
C ILE A 8 31.18 1.13 -45.13
N ARG A 9 30.61 1.23 -43.92
CA ARG A 9 29.26 1.75 -43.71
C ARG A 9 29.21 2.74 -42.55
N ARG A 10 28.86 3.98 -42.93
CA ARG A 10 28.25 5.09 -42.18
C ARG A 10 28.26 5.03 -40.65
N ILE A 11 28.94 6.02 -40.09
CA ILE A 11 28.58 6.64 -38.81
C ILE A 11 27.36 7.52 -39.07
N GLU A 12 26.19 7.16 -38.52
CA GLU A 12 25.03 8.05 -38.40
C GLU A 12 24.57 8.06 -36.93
N GLU A 13 24.93 9.14 -36.26
CA GLU A 13 24.21 9.83 -35.17
C GLU A 13 23.59 9.00 -34.03
N SER A 14 24.36 8.96 -32.94
CA SER A 14 23.83 8.90 -31.57
C SER A 14 22.82 10.03 -31.32
N GLN A 15 21.52 9.75 -31.44
CA GLN A 15 20.48 10.51 -30.76
C GLN A 15 20.02 9.76 -29.51
N GLY A 16 20.02 10.46 -28.37
CA GLY A 16 19.74 9.88 -27.06
C GLY A 16 18.31 9.37 -26.94
N VAL A 17 18.15 8.06 -26.79
CA VAL A 17 16.88 7.47 -26.37
C VAL A 17 16.64 7.81 -24.90
N ALA A 18 15.87 8.86 -24.67
CA ALA A 18 15.34 9.17 -23.34
C ALA A 18 14.56 7.95 -22.84
N ARG A 19 15.03 7.33 -21.74
CA ARG A 19 14.30 6.27 -21.05
C ARG A 19 12.97 6.85 -20.58
N ARG A 20 11.86 6.37 -21.15
CA ARG A 20 10.52 6.70 -20.66
C ARG A 20 10.39 6.24 -19.21
N PRO A 21 9.77 7.03 -18.30
CA PRO A 21 9.47 6.57 -16.96
C PRO A 21 8.56 5.33 -17.01
N GLY A 22 8.74 4.43 -16.06
CA GLY A 22 8.19 3.07 -16.09
C GLY A 22 6.68 3.02 -16.21
N ILE A 23 6.18 2.27 -17.19
CA ILE A 23 4.75 2.04 -17.39
C ILE A 23 4.28 1.00 -16.36
N GLY A 24 3.47 1.45 -15.39
CA GLY A 24 2.50 0.61 -14.66
C GLY A 24 3.07 -0.53 -13.81
N ARG A 25 3.71 -0.21 -12.67
CA ARG A 25 3.69 -1.13 -11.52
C ARG A 25 2.28 -1.15 -10.90
N ARG A 26 1.83 -2.32 -10.43
CA ARG A 26 0.56 -2.44 -9.70
C ARG A 26 0.69 -1.72 -8.36
N MET A 27 -0.22 -0.80 -8.07
CA MET A 27 -0.36 -0.27 -6.71
C MET A 27 -1.09 -1.29 -5.85
N THR A 28 -0.37 -1.89 -4.90
CA THR A 28 -0.88 -2.64 -3.76
C THR A 28 -1.27 -1.63 -2.67
N GLY A 29 -2.49 -1.71 -2.12
CA GLY A 29 -2.93 -0.89 -0.98
C GLY A 29 -3.03 0.63 -1.16
N GLY A 30 -2.62 1.20 -2.30
CA GLY A 30 -2.69 2.65 -2.58
C GLY A 30 -1.42 3.44 -2.23
N TYR A 31 -0.31 2.78 -1.88
CA TYR A 31 1.02 3.38 -1.73
C TYR A 31 2.02 2.71 -2.68
N ASP A 32 3.13 3.39 -2.98
CA ASP A 32 4.25 2.77 -3.71
C ASP A 32 5.21 2.12 -2.71
N GLU A 33 5.46 0.82 -2.88
CA GLU A 33 6.44 0.04 -2.12
C GLU A 33 7.85 0.66 -2.21
N ARG A 34 8.16 1.38 -3.30
CA ARG A 34 9.38 2.19 -3.46
C ARG A 34 9.54 3.21 -2.33
N CYS A 35 8.48 3.91 -1.96
CA CYS A 35 8.55 4.96 -0.93
C CYS A 35 8.72 4.37 0.47
N ALA A 36 8.11 3.21 0.73
CA ALA A 36 8.35 2.46 1.96
C ALA A 36 9.81 1.98 2.05
N ALA A 37 10.38 1.48 0.95
CA ALA A 37 11.78 1.06 0.88
C ALA A 37 12.77 2.24 1.05
N ASP A 38 12.54 3.37 0.35
CA ASP A 38 13.35 4.59 0.49
C ASP A 38 13.33 5.10 1.94
N LEU A 39 12.16 5.10 2.60
CA LEU A 39 12.03 5.48 4.01
C LEU A 39 12.74 4.49 4.95
N ALA A 40 12.55 3.19 4.75
CA ALA A 40 13.17 2.15 5.57
C ALA A 40 14.71 2.22 5.51
N ALA A 41 15.28 2.39 4.31
CA ALA A 41 16.72 2.50 4.11
C ALA A 41 17.35 3.61 4.95
N VAL A 42 16.73 4.81 5.00
CA VAL A 42 17.19 5.93 5.84
C VAL A 42 16.95 5.67 7.32
N CYS A 43 15.79 5.11 7.69
CA CYS A 43 15.44 4.84 9.08
C CYS A 43 16.38 3.80 9.73
N ASP A 44 16.75 2.77 8.98
CA ASP A 44 17.62 1.69 9.47
C ASP A 44 19.10 2.03 9.30
N GLY A 45 19.48 2.73 8.22
CA GLY A 45 20.86 3.21 8.01
C GLY A 45 21.34 4.21 9.06
N ARG A 46 20.42 4.97 9.66
CA ARG A 46 20.68 5.90 10.77
C ARG A 46 20.27 5.38 12.16
N ASP A 47 19.70 4.18 12.27
CA ASP A 47 19.07 3.66 13.50
C ASP A 47 18.16 4.70 14.18
N LEU A 48 17.23 5.30 13.40
CA LEU A 48 16.39 6.38 13.89
C LEU A 48 15.43 5.88 14.99
N PRO A 49 15.26 6.63 16.10
CA PRO A 49 14.22 6.32 17.08
C PRO A 49 12.84 6.44 16.45
N ARG A 50 11.86 5.71 17.00
CA ARG A 50 10.51 5.60 16.41
C ARG A 50 9.83 6.95 16.15
N GLU A 51 10.00 7.92 17.04
CA GLU A 51 9.48 9.28 16.86
C GLU A 51 10.05 9.99 15.62
N ASP A 52 11.34 9.78 15.32
CA ASP A 52 12.03 10.39 14.19
C ASP A 52 11.66 9.69 12.87
N ARG A 53 11.46 8.36 12.90
CA ARG A 53 10.89 7.60 11.78
C ARG A 53 9.50 8.13 11.40
N VAL A 54 8.63 8.34 12.40
CA VAL A 54 7.28 8.90 12.20
C VAL A 54 7.34 10.35 11.71
N TRP A 55 8.24 11.17 12.26
CA TRP A 55 8.44 12.54 11.79
C TRP A 55 8.87 12.56 10.31
N LEU A 56 9.88 11.76 9.93
CA LEU A 56 10.40 11.69 8.56
C LEU A 56 9.32 11.24 7.59
N ALA A 57 8.57 10.17 7.91
CA ALA A 57 7.45 9.71 7.12
C ALA A 57 6.38 10.82 6.93
N ARG A 58 6.06 11.60 7.98
CA ARG A 58 5.13 12.74 7.87
C ARG A 58 5.65 13.87 7.00
N VAL A 59 6.96 14.14 7.02
CA VAL A 59 7.57 15.13 6.11
C VAL A 59 7.53 14.64 4.67
N VAL A 60 7.99 13.42 4.39
CA VAL A 60 8.03 12.83 3.03
C VAL A 60 6.62 12.78 2.43
N THR A 61 5.62 12.32 3.18
CA THR A 61 4.21 12.28 2.74
C THR A 61 3.52 13.64 2.67
N GLY A 62 4.07 14.69 3.28
CA GLY A 62 3.44 16.02 3.32
C GLY A 62 2.32 16.16 4.36
N ALA A 63 2.28 15.29 5.37
CA ALA A 63 1.37 15.30 6.51
C ALA A 63 1.78 16.30 7.64
N VAL A 64 2.57 17.31 7.29
CA VAL A 64 2.94 18.43 8.17
C VAL A 64 1.96 19.60 7.95
N ARG A 65 1.57 20.27 9.03
CA ARG A 65 0.60 21.38 9.06
C ARG A 65 1.09 22.47 10.04
N PRO A 66 0.73 23.75 9.85
CA PRO A 66 -0.08 24.29 8.73
C PRO A 66 0.68 24.34 7.41
N ASN A 67 2.01 24.51 7.44
CA ASN A 67 2.86 24.54 6.25
C ASN A 67 3.60 23.20 6.05
N ARG A 68 3.21 22.45 5.02
CA ARG A 68 3.79 21.14 4.68
C ARG A 68 5.26 21.19 4.24
N ASP A 69 5.73 22.35 3.74
CA ASP A 69 7.06 22.51 3.15
C ASP A 69 8.03 23.25 4.11
N LYS A 70 7.57 23.60 5.32
CA LYS A 70 8.43 24.15 6.39
C LYS A 70 9.66 23.29 6.71
N PRO A 71 9.59 21.95 6.82
CA PRO A 71 10.77 21.13 7.10
C PRO A 71 11.88 21.23 6.06
N LEU A 72 11.53 21.47 4.79
CA LEU A 72 12.51 21.65 3.70
C LEU A 72 13.14 23.05 3.73
N TRP A 73 12.40 24.04 4.22
CA TRP A 73 12.93 25.36 4.51
C TRP A 73 13.88 25.33 5.72
N ASP A 74 13.49 24.65 6.80
CA ASP A 74 14.38 24.44 7.97
C ASP A 74 15.64 23.64 7.58
N LEU A 75 15.52 22.61 6.74
CA LEU A 75 16.66 21.85 6.21
C LEU A 75 17.64 22.74 5.45
N ALA A 76 17.15 23.57 4.53
CA ALA A 76 18.02 24.44 3.76
C ALA A 76 18.79 25.45 4.63
N HIS A 77 18.17 25.95 5.71
CA HIS A 77 18.84 26.83 6.67
C HIS A 77 19.82 26.08 7.58
N ALA A 78 19.52 24.84 7.95
CA ALA A 78 20.46 23.96 8.65
C ALA A 78 21.71 23.67 7.82
N LEU A 79 21.55 23.34 6.53
CA LEU A 79 22.67 23.09 5.62
C LEU A 79 23.50 24.35 5.36
N ALA A 80 22.87 25.54 5.27
CA ALA A 80 23.60 26.81 5.18
C ALA A 80 24.39 27.11 6.46
N ALA A 81 23.82 26.85 7.65
CA ALA A 81 24.51 27.01 8.92
C ALA A 81 25.74 26.09 9.02
N LEU A 82 25.59 24.83 8.61
CA LEU A 82 26.70 23.87 8.54
C LEU A 82 27.76 24.32 7.53
N ALA A 83 27.37 24.75 6.33
CA ALA A 83 28.30 25.23 5.30
C ALA A 83 29.21 26.36 5.79
N ARG A 84 28.65 27.35 6.51
CA ARG A 84 29.43 28.43 7.13
C ARG A 84 30.35 27.93 8.25
N ALA A 85 29.86 27.02 9.09
CA ALA A 85 30.56 26.55 10.28
C ALA A 85 31.69 25.56 9.99
N THR A 86 31.59 24.81 8.89
CA THR A 86 32.61 23.84 8.47
C THR A 86 33.45 24.34 7.30
N GLU A 87 33.31 25.61 6.91
CA GLU A 87 33.96 26.23 5.74
C GLU A 87 33.85 25.35 4.48
N ALA A 88 32.63 24.86 4.19
CA ALA A 88 32.37 23.91 3.11
C ALA A 88 32.80 24.50 1.75
N GLY A 89 33.79 23.86 1.11
CA GLY A 89 34.30 24.28 -0.19
C GLY A 89 33.48 23.77 -1.38
N SER A 90 32.59 22.81 -1.12
CA SER A 90 31.73 22.18 -2.13
C SER A 90 30.46 21.59 -1.52
N GLY A 91 29.48 21.28 -2.37
CA GLY A 91 28.29 20.52 -2.00
C GLY A 91 28.62 19.11 -1.52
N ARG A 92 29.76 18.54 -1.92
CA ARG A 92 30.24 17.23 -1.44
C ARG A 92 30.52 17.23 0.07
N ASP A 93 30.97 18.35 0.63
CA ASP A 93 31.20 18.47 2.07
C ASP A 93 29.86 18.39 2.82
N LEU A 94 28.83 19.05 2.30
CA LEU A 94 27.46 18.99 2.83
C LEU A 94 26.80 17.61 2.64
N VAL A 95 27.04 16.93 1.51
CA VAL A 95 26.63 15.53 1.30
C VAL A 95 27.29 14.62 2.33
N THR A 96 28.57 14.84 2.66
CA THR A 96 29.29 14.04 3.65
C THR A 96 28.67 14.18 5.04
N LEU A 97 28.21 15.38 5.43
CA LEU A 97 27.47 15.60 6.67
C LEU A 97 26.04 15.05 6.63
N ALA A 98 25.35 15.15 5.49
CA ALA A 98 24.00 14.62 5.30
C ALA A 98 23.95 13.09 5.38
N LEU A 99 24.98 12.40 4.89
CA LEU A 99 25.09 10.94 4.88
C LEU A 99 25.90 10.35 6.05
N ASP A 100 26.25 11.15 7.06
CA ASP A 100 26.97 10.66 8.25
C ASP A 100 25.98 10.02 9.25
N PRO A 101 25.98 8.68 9.44
CA PRO A 101 25.12 8.02 10.42
C PRO A 101 25.53 8.37 11.86
N GLY A 102 26.77 8.83 12.08
CA GLY A 102 27.21 9.38 13.36
C GLY A 102 26.43 10.62 13.81
N LEU A 103 25.69 11.27 12.90
CA LEU A 103 24.85 12.44 13.18
C LEU A 103 23.34 12.09 13.28
N ALA A 104 23.01 10.84 13.60
CA ALA A 104 21.64 10.38 13.76
C ALA A 104 20.91 10.91 15.02
N THR A 105 21.65 11.32 16.06
CA THR A 105 21.05 11.78 17.33
C THR A 105 21.45 13.21 17.67
N GLY A 106 20.57 13.92 18.39
CA GLY A 106 20.86 15.28 18.86
C GLY A 106 22.14 15.38 19.70
N ARG A 107 22.40 14.42 20.60
CA ARG A 107 23.64 14.40 21.40
C ARG A 107 24.90 14.26 20.54
N ALA A 108 24.84 13.47 19.47
CA ALA A 108 25.99 13.29 18.59
C ALA A 108 26.21 14.52 17.69
N ALA A 109 25.13 15.15 17.20
CA ALA A 109 25.19 16.42 16.50
C ALA A 109 25.78 17.53 17.39
N GLU A 110 25.33 17.64 18.64
CA GLU A 110 25.89 18.57 19.63
C GLU A 110 27.39 18.32 19.84
N ALA A 111 27.80 17.09 20.14
CA ALA A 111 29.20 16.74 20.35
C ALA A 111 30.09 17.02 19.12
N ARG A 112 29.54 16.94 17.90
CA ARG A 112 30.26 17.22 16.65
C ARG A 112 30.45 18.71 16.36
N PHE A 113 29.46 19.52 16.75
CA PHE A 113 29.29 20.90 16.28
C PHE A 113 29.33 21.97 17.37
N SER A 114 29.34 21.60 18.65
CA SER A 114 29.51 22.53 19.77
C SER A 114 30.85 23.26 19.63
N GLY A 115 30.81 24.60 19.61
CA GLY A 115 32.00 25.44 19.45
C GLY A 115 32.49 25.66 18.02
N THR A 116 31.90 25.00 17.02
CA THR A 116 32.20 25.24 15.58
C THR A 116 31.02 25.87 14.84
N VAL A 117 29.79 25.44 15.14
CA VAL A 117 28.56 26.10 14.65
C VAL A 117 28.14 27.20 15.63
N ALA A 118 27.71 28.35 15.10
CA ALA A 118 27.03 29.36 15.91
C ALA A 118 25.75 28.76 16.51
N ALA A 119 25.67 28.69 17.83
CA ALA A 119 24.58 28.03 18.55
C ALA A 119 24.13 28.85 19.77
N ASP A 120 22.84 28.76 20.10
CA ASP A 120 22.29 29.22 21.38
C ASP A 120 22.18 28.03 22.36
N SER A 121 21.55 28.24 23.52
CA SER A 121 21.34 27.19 24.54
C SER A 121 20.43 26.03 24.10
N ARG A 122 19.88 26.06 22.89
CA ARG A 122 18.99 25.04 22.33
C ARG A 122 19.60 24.32 21.12
N GLY A 123 20.43 25.01 20.33
CA GLY A 123 21.12 24.43 19.18
C GLY A 123 21.56 25.45 18.14
N PRO A 124 21.81 25.01 16.88
CA PRO A 124 22.31 25.85 15.80
C PRO A 124 21.43 27.07 15.48
N VAL A 125 22.07 28.18 15.15
CA VAL A 125 21.43 29.41 14.65
C VAL A 125 22.03 29.85 13.30
N LEU A 126 21.20 30.42 12.42
CA LEU A 126 21.64 31.06 11.18
C LEU A 126 21.13 32.51 11.16
N GLY A 127 21.99 33.43 11.60
CA GLY A 127 21.61 34.82 11.83
C GLY A 127 20.53 34.94 12.91
N GLU A 128 19.82 36.08 12.93
CA GLU A 128 18.77 36.35 13.92
C GLU A 128 17.42 35.68 13.60
N ALA A 129 17.24 35.19 12.37
CA ALA A 129 15.93 34.77 11.84
C ALA A 129 15.65 33.26 11.91
N TRP A 130 16.68 32.41 12.06
CA TRP A 130 16.51 30.95 12.09
C TRP A 130 17.29 30.26 13.20
N ARG A 131 16.66 29.26 13.81
CA ARG A 131 17.25 28.37 14.82
C ARG A 131 16.59 26.99 14.80
N THR A 132 17.33 25.98 15.23
CA THR A 132 16.82 24.62 15.48
C THR A 132 17.45 24.03 16.75
N SER A 133 16.88 22.96 17.30
CA SER A 133 17.54 22.21 18.36
C SER A 133 18.54 21.20 17.78
N TRP A 134 19.46 20.68 18.58
CA TRP A 134 20.36 19.61 18.12
C TRP A 134 19.63 18.36 17.62
N ALA A 135 18.56 17.94 18.31
CA ALA A 135 17.68 16.87 17.83
C ALA A 135 16.94 17.26 16.53
N GLY A 136 16.53 18.53 16.41
CA GLY A 136 16.00 19.07 15.16
C GLY A 136 17.00 19.01 14.01
N LEU A 137 18.28 19.31 14.25
CA LEU A 137 19.35 19.18 13.24
C LEU A 137 19.49 17.72 12.79
N ALA A 138 19.55 16.75 13.72
CA ALA A 138 19.65 15.32 13.39
C ALA A 138 18.49 14.83 12.51
N ARG A 139 17.24 15.22 12.84
CA ARG A 139 16.05 14.97 12.01
C ARG A 139 16.16 15.57 10.62
N LEU A 140 16.65 16.82 10.51
CA LEU A 140 16.85 17.48 9.22
C LEU A 140 17.93 16.78 8.38
N LEU A 141 19.02 16.28 8.98
CA LEU A 141 20.03 15.49 8.26
C LEU A 141 19.46 14.16 7.74
N ALA A 142 18.57 13.49 8.47
CA ALA A 142 17.85 12.32 7.95
C ALA A 142 16.93 12.66 6.76
N LEU A 143 16.29 13.85 6.77
CA LEU A 143 15.55 14.35 5.61
C LEU A 143 16.46 14.70 4.43
N ALA A 144 17.69 15.19 4.70
CA ALA A 144 18.70 15.47 3.68
C ALA A 144 19.16 14.17 2.99
N GLU A 145 19.44 13.13 3.79
CA GLU A 145 19.76 11.79 3.31
C GLU A 145 18.65 11.25 2.42
N PHE A 146 17.38 11.26 2.87
CA PHE A 146 16.25 10.82 2.06
C PHE A 146 16.19 11.52 0.69
N VAL A 147 16.36 12.84 0.65
CA VAL A 147 16.32 13.60 -0.61
C VAL A 147 17.54 13.30 -1.52
N LEU A 148 18.66 12.85 -0.96
CA LEU A 148 19.83 12.42 -1.72
C LEU A 148 19.70 10.98 -2.24
N THR A 149 19.13 10.07 -1.45
CA THR A 149 19.18 8.61 -1.68
C THR A 149 17.93 8.02 -2.33
N ALA A 150 16.77 8.69 -2.24
CA ALA A 150 15.52 8.20 -2.80
C ALA A 150 15.58 7.87 -4.31
N GLU A 151 14.68 6.98 -4.74
CA GLU A 151 14.62 6.46 -6.11
C GLU A 151 15.91 5.76 -6.61
N ASP A 152 16.67 5.08 -5.74
CA ASP A 152 18.02 4.55 -6.04
C ASP A 152 19.01 5.64 -6.50
N LEU A 153 19.15 6.73 -5.73
CA LEU A 153 20.07 7.85 -6.02
C LEU A 153 19.77 8.60 -7.34
N ALA A 154 18.59 8.43 -7.95
CA ALA A 154 18.28 8.97 -9.27
C ALA A 154 18.45 10.50 -9.40
N GLN A 155 18.33 11.23 -8.29
CA GLN A 155 18.44 12.69 -8.22
C GLN A 155 19.70 13.18 -7.49
N PHE A 156 20.56 12.26 -7.03
CA PHE A 156 21.73 12.55 -6.21
C PHE A 156 22.66 13.63 -6.79
N ALA A 157 22.99 13.52 -8.08
CA ALA A 157 23.84 14.49 -8.78
C ALA A 157 23.17 15.88 -8.88
N THR A 158 21.86 15.92 -9.12
CA THR A 158 21.08 17.16 -9.22
C THR A 158 21.01 17.87 -7.85
N VAL A 159 20.73 17.13 -6.78
CA VAL A 159 20.69 17.66 -5.41
C VAL A 159 22.07 18.11 -4.96
N THR A 160 23.13 17.34 -5.26
CA THR A 160 24.52 17.72 -4.95
C THR A 160 24.90 19.04 -5.63
N GLY A 161 24.52 19.25 -6.90
CA GLY A 161 24.73 20.54 -7.58
C GLY A 161 23.99 21.72 -6.93
N TRP A 162 22.86 21.48 -6.25
CA TRP A 162 22.19 22.52 -5.45
C TRP A 162 22.91 22.79 -4.12
N LEU A 163 23.67 21.82 -3.61
CA LEU A 163 24.53 21.98 -2.44
C LEU A 163 25.86 22.66 -2.81
N ASP A 164 26.35 22.52 -4.04
CA ASP A 164 27.46 23.32 -4.58
C ASP A 164 27.07 24.81 -4.65
N ASP A 165 25.89 25.11 -5.22
CA ASP A 165 25.33 26.47 -5.23
C ASP A 165 25.19 27.04 -3.79
N LEU A 166 24.80 26.21 -2.81
CA LEU A 166 24.68 26.62 -1.40
C LEU A 166 26.05 26.82 -0.73
N ALA A 167 27.04 25.97 -0.99
CA ALA A 167 28.38 26.11 -0.44
C ALA A 167 29.07 27.39 -0.94
N ALA A 168 28.81 27.79 -2.19
CA ALA A 168 29.28 29.05 -2.75
C ALA A 168 28.58 30.30 -2.16
N ALA A 169 27.33 30.18 -1.70
CA ALA A 169 26.56 31.27 -1.09
C ALA A 169 25.75 30.77 0.14
N PRO A 170 26.41 30.50 1.28
CA PRO A 170 25.79 29.83 2.42
C PRO A 170 25.05 30.82 3.34
N ASP A 171 24.21 31.66 2.75
CA ASP A 171 23.42 32.69 3.45
C ASP A 171 21.91 32.39 3.43
N ALA A 172 21.11 33.34 3.92
CA ALA A 172 19.65 33.21 3.98
C ALA A 172 18.98 33.21 2.59
N GLU A 173 19.57 33.85 1.58
CA GLU A 173 19.04 33.85 0.21
C GLU A 173 19.35 32.50 -0.48
N GLY A 174 20.59 32.01 -0.34
CA GLY A 174 20.99 30.67 -0.77
C GLY A 174 20.12 29.57 -0.13
N ALA A 175 19.90 29.65 1.19
CA ALA A 175 19.00 28.75 1.91
C ALA A 175 17.54 28.84 1.40
N ALA A 176 17.00 30.05 1.19
CA ALA A 176 15.65 30.23 0.66
C ALA A 176 15.51 29.72 -0.80
N PHE A 177 16.57 29.79 -1.59
CA PHE A 177 16.59 29.26 -2.96
C PHE A 177 16.68 27.73 -2.99
N LEU A 178 17.54 27.12 -2.17
CA LEU A 178 17.60 25.68 -1.97
C LEU A 178 16.25 25.13 -1.49
N ALA A 179 15.62 25.76 -0.50
CA ALA A 179 14.29 25.37 0.00
C ALA A 179 13.23 25.29 -1.13
N LYS A 180 13.23 26.26 -2.06
CA LYS A 180 12.33 26.27 -3.24
C LYS A 180 12.63 25.16 -4.24
N ARG A 181 13.89 24.70 -4.35
CA ARG A 181 14.27 23.55 -5.20
C ARG A 181 13.85 22.23 -4.53
N LEU A 182 14.21 22.04 -3.25
CA LEU A 182 13.82 20.88 -2.44
C LEU A 182 12.29 20.69 -2.39
N ALA A 183 11.50 21.77 -2.19
CA ALA A 183 10.04 21.69 -2.15
C ALA A 183 9.42 21.26 -3.49
N ARG A 184 9.94 21.74 -4.62
CA ARG A 184 9.51 21.29 -5.95
C ARG A 184 9.88 19.84 -6.20
N HIS A 185 11.08 19.44 -5.80
CA HIS A 185 11.56 18.07 -5.95
C HIS A 185 10.74 17.07 -5.12
N LEU A 186 10.56 17.30 -3.81
CA LEU A 186 9.75 16.42 -2.98
C LEU A 186 8.28 16.44 -3.39
N SER A 187 7.76 17.55 -3.95
CA SER A 187 6.41 17.55 -4.56
C SER A 187 6.32 16.68 -5.83
N ALA A 188 7.38 16.59 -6.63
CA ALA A 188 7.42 15.70 -7.80
C ALA A 188 7.51 14.23 -7.36
N TYR A 189 8.38 13.91 -6.40
CA TYR A 189 8.49 12.60 -5.78
C TYR A 189 7.14 12.15 -5.18
N ARG A 190 6.48 13.01 -4.37
CA ARG A 190 5.14 12.74 -3.85
C ARG A 190 4.15 12.44 -4.98
N ASN A 191 4.11 13.25 -6.05
CA ASN A 191 3.20 12.99 -7.17
C ASN A 191 3.46 11.66 -7.90
N ALA A 192 4.70 11.14 -7.89
CA ALA A 192 5.06 9.88 -8.52
C ALA A 192 4.80 8.66 -7.63
N HIS A 193 5.18 8.70 -6.35
CA HIS A 193 5.19 7.55 -5.43
C HIS A 193 4.08 7.59 -4.36
N LEU A 194 3.49 8.76 -4.14
CA LEU A 194 2.48 9.00 -3.12
C LEU A 194 1.31 9.78 -3.74
N PRO A 195 0.46 9.15 -4.58
CA PRO A 195 -0.75 9.76 -5.15
C PRO A 195 -1.87 9.93 -4.09
N LEU A 196 -1.49 10.51 -2.94
CA LEU A 196 -2.32 10.95 -1.84
C LEU A 196 -3.31 12.03 -2.28
N ALA A 197 -2.99 12.87 -3.28
CA ALA A 197 -3.95 13.88 -3.75
C ALA A 197 -5.23 13.26 -4.39
N PRO A 198 -5.13 12.23 -5.26
CA PRO A 198 -6.27 11.39 -5.63
C PRO A 198 -6.99 10.73 -4.44
N LEU A 199 -6.26 10.14 -3.48
CA LEU A 199 -6.85 9.45 -2.33
C LEU A 199 -7.58 10.42 -1.38
N GLU A 200 -6.95 11.55 -1.02
CA GLU A 200 -7.56 12.63 -0.23
C GLU A 200 -8.82 13.18 -0.92
N ARG A 201 -8.80 13.35 -2.26
CA ARG A 201 -9.99 13.79 -3.01
C ARG A 201 -11.12 12.77 -2.88
N ARG A 202 -10.82 11.47 -3.05
CA ARG A 202 -11.78 10.38 -2.90
C ARG A 202 -12.30 10.25 -1.46
N PHE A 203 -11.43 10.39 -0.45
CA PHE A 203 -11.83 10.39 0.96
C PHE A 203 -12.74 11.57 1.30
N ARG A 204 -12.47 12.76 0.76
CA ARG A 204 -13.37 13.92 0.91
C ARG A 204 -14.72 13.69 0.21
N ALA A 205 -14.73 13.03 -0.95
CA ALA A 205 -15.98 12.66 -1.64
C ALA A 205 -16.79 11.62 -0.81
N ILE A 206 -16.14 10.57 -0.30
CA ILE A 206 -16.76 9.57 0.57
C ILE A 206 -17.27 10.21 1.87
N LEU A 207 -16.48 11.04 2.56
CA LEU A 207 -16.92 11.78 3.75
C LEU A 207 -18.08 12.73 3.45
N GLY A 208 -18.07 13.43 2.32
CA GLY A 208 -19.15 14.30 1.88
C GLY A 208 -20.45 13.52 1.66
N PHE A 209 -20.38 12.40 0.94
CA PHE A 209 -21.51 11.49 0.72
C PHE A 209 -22.05 10.89 2.02
N LEU A 210 -21.16 10.46 2.93
CA LEU A 210 -21.52 9.93 4.24
C LEU A 210 -21.97 11.02 5.23
N ALA A 211 -21.99 12.30 4.84
CA ALA A 211 -22.29 13.46 5.68
C ALA A 211 -21.42 13.51 6.96
N GLY A 212 -20.14 13.17 6.82
CA GLY A 212 -19.16 13.12 7.91
C GLY A 212 -19.20 11.85 8.77
N ARG A 213 -20.12 10.91 8.53
CA ARG A 213 -20.10 9.60 9.23
C ARG A 213 -18.86 8.81 8.82
N LYS A 214 -18.24 8.15 9.80
CA LYS A 214 -17.16 7.15 9.57
C LYS A 214 -17.72 5.74 9.33
N ALA A 215 -18.90 5.42 9.89
CA ALA A 215 -19.56 4.13 9.72
C ALA A 215 -20.46 4.09 8.47
N PHE A 216 -20.36 3.00 7.71
CA PHE A 216 -21.11 2.74 6.47
C PHE A 216 -21.39 1.24 6.25
N THR A 217 -22.39 0.97 5.43
CA THR A 217 -22.97 -0.35 5.10
C THR A 217 -22.72 -0.74 3.63
N ASP A 218 -23.05 -1.97 3.25
CA ASP A 218 -23.03 -2.42 1.85
C ASP A 218 -23.86 -1.54 0.90
N ASP A 219 -24.99 -1.02 1.38
CA ASP A 219 -25.92 -0.22 0.58
C ASP A 219 -25.48 1.25 0.51
N ASP A 220 -24.70 1.78 1.47
CA ASP A 220 -23.97 3.06 1.32
C ASP A 220 -22.95 2.97 0.15
N ILE A 221 -22.20 1.88 0.05
CA ILE A 221 -21.17 1.68 -0.99
C ILE A 221 -21.83 1.60 -2.38
N LEU A 222 -22.94 0.86 -2.51
CA LEU A 222 -23.70 0.79 -3.76
C LEU A 222 -24.29 2.15 -4.14
N SER A 223 -24.86 2.90 -3.18
CA SER A 223 -25.42 4.22 -3.45
C SER A 223 -24.34 5.25 -3.85
N PHE A 224 -23.15 5.21 -3.24
CA PHE A 224 -22.02 6.04 -3.67
C PHE A 224 -21.63 5.72 -5.12
N TRP A 225 -21.42 4.44 -5.44
CA TRP A 225 -21.06 4.01 -6.80
C TRP A 225 -22.10 4.44 -7.84
N ARG A 226 -23.39 4.32 -7.52
CA ARG A 226 -24.47 4.80 -8.39
C ARG A 226 -24.39 6.30 -8.65
N GLY A 227 -24.15 7.12 -7.62
CA GLY A 227 -23.98 8.55 -7.76
C GLY A 227 -22.83 8.91 -8.72
N GLU A 228 -21.70 8.21 -8.63
CA GLU A 228 -20.55 8.41 -9.54
C GLU A 228 -20.85 7.94 -10.98
N MET A 229 -21.66 6.90 -11.16
CA MET A 229 -22.15 6.46 -12.48
C MET A 229 -23.11 7.49 -13.09
N GLU A 230 -24.05 8.00 -12.30
CA GLU A 230 -25.02 9.03 -12.69
C GLU A 230 -24.35 10.39 -12.98
N ALA A 231 -23.25 10.71 -12.28
CA ALA A 231 -22.39 11.88 -12.56
C ALA A 231 -21.49 11.73 -13.79
N GLY A 232 -21.38 10.53 -14.38
CA GLY A 232 -20.60 10.28 -15.60
C GLY A 232 -19.12 9.93 -15.40
N GLU A 233 -18.63 9.78 -14.17
CA GLU A 233 -17.26 9.35 -13.86
C GLU A 233 -17.04 7.84 -14.19
N ARG A 234 -18.13 7.07 -14.21
CA ARG A 234 -18.19 5.64 -14.58
C ARG A 234 -17.14 4.73 -13.87
N PRO A 235 -16.89 4.87 -12.55
CA PRO A 235 -15.87 4.06 -11.88
C PRO A 235 -16.25 2.58 -11.80
N GLY A 236 -15.24 1.71 -11.73
CA GLY A 236 -15.43 0.29 -11.44
C GLY A 236 -16.04 0.09 -10.04
N PHE A 237 -17.11 -0.69 -9.88
CA PHE A 237 -17.70 -0.94 -8.55
C PHE A 237 -16.67 -1.55 -7.58
N ARG A 238 -15.86 -2.50 -8.07
CA ARG A 238 -14.72 -3.09 -7.35
C ARG A 238 -13.75 -2.01 -6.84
N THR A 239 -13.44 -1.02 -7.67
CA THR A 239 -12.55 0.10 -7.34
C THR A 239 -13.18 1.07 -6.34
N VAL A 240 -14.49 1.30 -6.40
CA VAL A 240 -15.20 2.03 -5.34
C VAL A 240 -15.14 1.28 -4.01
N ALA A 241 -15.41 -0.03 -4.01
CA ALA A 241 -15.32 -0.84 -2.79
C ALA A 241 -13.90 -0.85 -2.19
N GLU A 242 -12.85 -0.94 -3.03
CA GLU A 242 -11.45 -0.77 -2.61
C GLU A 242 -11.23 0.57 -1.90
N HIS A 243 -11.78 1.69 -2.41
CA HIS A 243 -11.67 2.99 -1.73
C HIS A 243 -12.36 3.01 -0.36
N PHE A 244 -13.50 2.33 -0.21
CA PHE A 244 -14.18 2.22 1.08
C PHE A 244 -13.40 1.35 2.08
N VAL A 245 -12.68 0.31 1.62
CA VAL A 245 -11.73 -0.44 2.46
C VAL A 245 -10.60 0.47 2.94
N THR A 246 -9.94 1.21 2.03
CA THR A 246 -8.88 2.16 2.40
C THR A 246 -9.40 3.27 3.32
N PHE A 247 -10.63 3.74 3.09
CA PHE A 247 -11.28 4.76 3.90
C PHE A 247 -11.59 4.27 5.32
N GLU A 248 -12.09 3.04 5.51
CA GLU A 248 -12.31 2.47 6.85
C GLU A 248 -11.00 2.36 7.62
N ALA A 249 -9.95 1.79 7.00
CA ALA A 249 -8.63 1.70 7.60
C ALA A 249 -8.10 3.10 8.02
N GLY A 250 -8.21 4.09 7.12
CA GLY A 250 -7.84 5.48 7.41
C GLY A 250 -8.71 6.14 8.50
N ALA A 251 -10.00 5.86 8.55
CA ALA A 251 -10.93 6.44 9.52
C ALA A 251 -10.69 5.91 10.95
N HIS A 252 -10.30 4.64 11.09
CA HIS A 252 -9.85 4.08 12.37
C HIS A 252 -8.55 4.74 12.85
N LEU A 253 -7.55 4.89 11.98
CA LEU A 253 -6.29 5.59 12.29
C LEU A 253 -6.54 7.06 12.70
N VAL A 254 -7.41 7.78 11.99
CA VAL A 254 -7.78 9.16 12.33
C VAL A 254 -8.59 9.22 13.63
N GLY A 255 -9.42 8.23 13.94
CA GLY A 255 -10.13 8.14 15.23
C GLY A 255 -9.20 8.10 16.44
N GLY A 256 -8.08 7.37 16.34
CA GLY A 256 -7.02 7.40 17.38
C GLY A 256 -6.26 8.72 17.43
N LEU A 257 -6.10 9.40 16.30
CA LEU A 257 -5.33 10.65 16.19
C LEU A 257 -6.14 11.92 16.50
N GLU A 258 -7.47 11.94 16.36
CA GLU A 258 -8.32 13.08 16.76
C GLU A 258 -8.22 13.35 18.27
N GLY A 259 -8.06 12.30 19.10
CA GLY A 259 -7.77 12.43 20.53
C GLY A 259 -6.39 13.03 20.85
N LEU A 260 -5.47 13.04 19.89
CA LEU A 260 -4.09 13.55 20.02
C LEU A 260 -3.85 14.88 19.27
N SER A 261 -4.80 15.33 18.46
CA SER A 261 -4.65 16.48 17.54
C SER A 261 -5.59 17.64 17.84
N ALA A 262 -6.30 17.60 18.98
CA ALA A 262 -6.96 18.76 19.53
C ALA A 262 -5.94 19.91 19.73
N PRO A 263 -6.28 21.18 19.41
CA PRO A 263 -5.35 22.31 19.46
C PRO A 263 -5.16 22.80 20.91
N VAL A 264 -4.50 21.98 21.73
CA VAL A 264 -4.06 22.26 23.09
C VAL A 264 -2.57 21.87 23.16
N SER A 265 -1.74 22.61 23.92
CA SER A 265 -0.34 22.20 24.11
C SER A 265 -0.30 20.81 24.73
N LEU A 266 0.56 19.92 24.23
CA LEU A 266 0.74 18.58 24.81
C LEU A 266 1.12 18.68 26.29
N ASP A 267 1.91 19.70 26.66
CA ASP A 267 2.31 20.02 28.04
C ASP A 267 1.14 20.36 28.99
N ALA A 268 -0.07 20.62 28.48
CA ALA A 268 -1.23 20.98 29.29
C ALA A 268 -2.04 19.77 29.80
N HIS A 269 -1.68 18.55 29.38
CA HIS A 269 -2.37 17.32 29.77
C HIS A 269 -1.45 16.39 30.55
N ALA A 270 -1.62 16.30 31.87
CA ALA A 270 -0.95 15.28 32.67
C ALA A 270 -1.29 13.86 32.17
N GLY A 271 -0.27 13.01 32.01
CA GLY A 271 -0.37 11.67 31.43
C GLY A 271 -0.59 11.66 29.91
N TRP A 272 -0.12 12.69 29.19
CA TRP A 272 -0.15 12.69 27.72
C TRP A 272 0.85 11.70 27.12
N GLU A 273 2.01 11.49 27.76
CA GLU A 273 3.01 10.52 27.31
C GLU A 273 2.40 9.11 27.27
N GLU A 274 1.75 8.69 28.38
CA GLU A 274 1.14 7.36 28.53
C GLU A 274 0.00 7.12 27.52
N ARG A 275 -0.78 8.15 27.20
CA ARG A 275 -1.86 8.06 26.19
C ARG A 275 -1.32 8.06 24.76
N LEU A 276 -0.25 8.81 24.51
CA LEU A 276 0.45 8.80 23.23
C LEU A 276 1.10 7.43 23.01
N ASP A 277 1.77 6.88 24.03
CA ASP A 277 2.36 5.53 23.98
C ASP A 277 1.31 4.44 23.82
N ALA A 278 0.13 4.55 24.45
CA ALA A 278 -0.98 3.63 24.22
C ALA A 278 -1.51 3.71 22.77
N ALA A 279 -1.81 4.92 22.27
CA ALA A 279 -2.30 5.12 20.91
C ALA A 279 -1.27 4.78 19.82
N LEU A 280 0.02 5.02 20.08
CA LEU A 280 1.13 4.55 19.25
C LEU A 280 1.37 3.04 19.40
N GLY A 281 1.06 2.46 20.56
CA GLY A 281 1.05 1.02 20.80
C GLY A 281 0.03 0.34 19.90
N ASP A 282 -1.22 0.80 19.91
CA ASP A 282 -2.28 0.33 19.01
C ASP A 282 -1.91 0.52 17.53
N LEU A 283 -1.26 1.64 17.18
CA LEU A 283 -0.76 1.90 15.82
C LEU A 283 0.40 0.97 15.39
N ALA A 284 1.22 0.46 16.33
CA ALA A 284 2.31 -0.48 16.05
C ALA A 284 1.86 -1.94 16.09
N ALA A 285 0.93 -2.29 16.98
CA ALA A 285 0.24 -3.58 16.94
C ALA A 285 -0.55 -3.76 15.63
N SER A 286 -0.88 -2.64 14.97
CA SER A 286 -1.41 -2.55 13.61
C SER A 286 -0.32 -2.50 12.52
N GLU A 287 0.77 -3.27 12.66
CA GLU A 287 1.54 -3.66 11.46
C GLU A 287 0.54 -4.25 10.44
N PRO A 288 0.51 -3.77 9.18
CA PRO A 288 -0.40 -4.28 8.19
C PRO A 288 0.04 -5.71 7.82
N ALA A 289 -0.55 -6.68 8.53
CA ALA A 289 -0.39 -8.09 8.22
C ALA A 289 -0.58 -8.29 6.71
N GLU A 290 0.41 -8.90 6.07
CA GLU A 290 0.48 -9.15 4.63
C GLU A 290 -0.92 -9.38 4.03
N THR A 291 -1.34 -8.62 3.02
CA THR A 291 -2.74 -8.74 2.56
C THR A 291 -3.03 -10.16 2.06
N LEU A 292 -4.27 -10.66 2.23
CA LEU A 292 -4.62 -12.01 1.74
C LEU A 292 -4.38 -12.18 0.22
N VAL A 293 -4.38 -11.09 -0.54
CA VAL A 293 -4.04 -11.07 -1.98
C VAL A 293 -2.54 -11.22 -2.22
N THR A 294 -1.69 -10.59 -1.41
CA THR A 294 -0.21 -10.76 -1.48
C THR A 294 0.15 -12.21 -1.16
N LEU A 295 -0.40 -12.74 -0.08
CA LEU A 295 -0.22 -14.13 0.38
C LEU A 295 -0.67 -15.16 -0.66
N LEU A 296 -1.68 -14.85 -1.48
CA LEU A 296 -2.11 -15.68 -2.62
C LEU A 296 -1.21 -15.53 -3.86
N ALA A 297 -0.59 -14.37 -4.05
CA ALA A 297 0.34 -14.10 -5.15
C ALA A 297 1.69 -14.80 -4.93
N ASP A 298 2.20 -14.76 -3.70
CA ASP A 298 3.47 -15.36 -3.29
C ASP A 298 3.31 -16.85 -2.88
N TRP A 299 2.15 -17.44 -3.20
CA TRP A 299 1.82 -18.83 -2.88
C TRP A 299 2.78 -19.83 -3.57
N PRO A 300 3.43 -20.76 -2.82
CA PRO A 300 4.40 -21.72 -3.37
C PRO A 300 3.92 -22.49 -4.60
N GLU A 301 4.81 -22.66 -5.59
CA GLU A 301 4.46 -23.36 -6.84
C GLU A 301 4.16 -24.86 -6.67
N GLY A 302 4.74 -25.49 -5.65
CA GLY A 302 4.58 -26.91 -5.35
C GLY A 302 4.66 -27.19 -3.84
N PRO A 303 3.95 -28.22 -3.33
CA PRO A 303 2.97 -29.06 -4.00
C PRO A 303 1.72 -28.26 -4.41
N LYS A 304 0.92 -28.78 -5.35
CA LYS A 304 -0.25 -28.07 -5.91
C LYS A 304 -1.45 -28.10 -4.95
N ILE A 305 -1.28 -27.53 -3.75
CA ILE A 305 -2.29 -27.40 -2.70
C ILE A 305 -3.50 -26.68 -3.29
N LEU A 306 -3.30 -25.50 -3.87
CA LEU A 306 -4.29 -24.77 -4.65
C LEU A 306 -3.98 -24.83 -6.16
N THR A 307 -5.01 -24.95 -6.98
CA THR A 307 -4.93 -24.77 -8.43
C THR A 307 -4.94 -23.28 -8.82
N GLY A 308 -4.56 -22.95 -10.05
CA GLY A 308 -4.62 -21.56 -10.55
C GLY A 308 -6.02 -20.95 -10.44
N ALA A 309 -7.06 -21.72 -10.79
CA ALA A 309 -8.45 -21.29 -10.69
C ALA A 309 -8.90 -21.12 -9.22
N GLU A 310 -8.54 -22.03 -8.31
CA GLU A 310 -8.85 -21.88 -6.88
C GLU A 310 -8.16 -20.64 -6.28
N ARG A 311 -6.91 -20.33 -6.69
CA ARG A 311 -6.21 -19.09 -6.28
C ARG A 311 -6.88 -17.83 -6.85
N GLU A 312 -7.31 -17.85 -8.11
CA GLU A 312 -8.01 -16.73 -8.75
C GLU A 312 -9.38 -16.46 -8.11
N GLU A 313 -10.17 -17.52 -7.85
CA GLU A 313 -11.45 -17.39 -7.13
C GLU A 313 -11.26 -16.89 -5.69
N LEU A 314 -10.30 -17.42 -4.94
CA LEU A 314 -9.96 -16.90 -3.60
C LEU A 314 -9.49 -15.44 -3.65
N THR A 315 -8.71 -15.07 -4.67
CA THR A 315 -8.28 -13.68 -4.87
C THR A 315 -9.48 -12.78 -5.07
N ASP A 316 -10.42 -13.13 -5.96
CA ASP A 316 -11.61 -12.30 -6.24
C ASP A 316 -12.52 -12.15 -5.00
N PHE A 317 -12.61 -13.16 -4.12
CA PHE A 317 -13.37 -13.07 -2.86
C PHE A 317 -12.67 -12.27 -1.76
N LEU A 318 -11.37 -12.48 -1.55
CA LEU A 318 -10.60 -11.91 -0.44
C LEU A 318 -9.99 -10.54 -0.76
N ARG A 319 -10.09 -10.08 -2.01
CA ARG A 319 -9.57 -8.78 -2.49
C ARG A 319 -10.03 -7.56 -1.69
N LEU A 320 -11.20 -7.62 -1.07
CA LEU A 320 -11.78 -6.53 -0.30
C LEU A 320 -11.63 -6.74 1.21
N GLU A 321 -10.64 -7.50 1.68
CA GLU A 321 -10.34 -7.66 3.12
C GLU A 321 -10.44 -6.32 3.88
N PRO A 322 -11.28 -6.17 4.94
CA PRO A 322 -12.03 -7.20 5.67
C PRO A 322 -13.51 -7.37 5.26
N PHE A 323 -13.96 -6.84 4.12
CA PHE A 323 -15.38 -6.83 3.73
C PHE A 323 -15.96 -8.21 3.44
N HIS A 324 -15.15 -9.21 3.08
CA HIS A 324 -15.61 -10.61 2.94
C HIS A 324 -16.27 -11.16 4.21
N ARG A 325 -15.93 -10.61 5.38
CA ARG A 325 -16.57 -10.91 6.68
C ARG A 325 -17.52 -9.81 7.20
N THR A 326 -17.30 -8.53 6.89
CA THR A 326 -18.11 -7.40 7.43
C THR A 326 -19.15 -6.82 6.47
N ARG A 327 -18.93 -6.89 5.16
CA ARG A 327 -19.81 -6.43 4.06
C ARG A 327 -19.89 -7.50 2.96
N PRO A 328 -20.41 -8.71 3.27
CA PRO A 328 -20.37 -9.84 2.35
C PRO A 328 -21.17 -9.59 1.06
N LEU A 329 -22.18 -8.72 1.08
CA LEU A 329 -22.97 -8.38 -0.10
C LEU A 329 -22.15 -7.51 -1.08
N THR A 330 -21.29 -6.62 -0.57
CA THR A 330 -20.31 -5.85 -1.36
C THR A 330 -19.29 -6.77 -2.02
N THR A 331 -18.80 -7.79 -1.30
CA THR A 331 -17.95 -8.83 -1.89
C THR A 331 -18.66 -9.58 -3.01
N LEU A 332 -19.91 -10.00 -2.82
CA LEU A 332 -20.72 -10.63 -3.89
C LEU A 332 -20.95 -9.71 -5.10
N ARG A 333 -21.28 -8.43 -4.88
CA ARG A 333 -21.40 -7.40 -5.93
C ARG A 333 -20.10 -7.24 -6.72
N ALA A 334 -18.95 -7.18 -6.05
CA ALA A 334 -17.63 -7.02 -6.69
C ALA A 334 -17.11 -8.27 -7.42
N ALA A 335 -17.49 -9.47 -6.97
CA ALA A 335 -17.19 -10.74 -7.63
C ALA A 335 -18.09 -11.03 -8.84
N SER A 336 -19.38 -10.67 -8.75
CA SER A 336 -20.38 -10.87 -9.80
C SER A 336 -20.30 -9.78 -10.90
N PHE A 337 -20.59 -8.51 -10.56
CA PHE A 337 -20.73 -7.44 -11.55
C PHE A 337 -19.39 -6.77 -11.91
N GLY A 338 -18.37 -6.87 -11.05
CA GLY A 338 -17.04 -6.34 -11.34
C GLY A 338 -16.38 -6.97 -12.57
N GLN A 339 -16.69 -8.25 -12.86
CA GLN A 339 -16.23 -8.95 -14.06
C GLN A 339 -16.94 -8.42 -15.32
N VAL A 340 -18.27 -8.24 -15.27
CA VAL A 340 -19.07 -7.64 -16.36
C VAL A 340 -18.55 -6.26 -16.76
N GLN A 341 -18.38 -5.37 -15.77
CA GLN A 341 -17.90 -4.00 -16.01
C GLN A 341 -16.47 -3.98 -16.58
N SER A 342 -15.61 -4.89 -16.10
CA SER A 342 -14.26 -5.07 -16.65
C SER A 342 -14.29 -5.58 -18.10
N GLY A 343 -15.25 -6.44 -18.44
CA GLY A 343 -15.52 -6.89 -19.80
C GLY A 343 -15.91 -5.75 -20.73
N ILE A 344 -16.86 -4.91 -20.33
CA ILE A 344 -17.28 -3.70 -21.06
C ILE A 344 -16.06 -2.77 -21.29
N ALA A 345 -15.35 -2.41 -20.21
CA ALA A 345 -14.19 -1.52 -20.30
C ALA A 345 -13.05 -2.11 -21.16
N ASN A 346 -12.86 -3.43 -21.17
CA ASN A 346 -11.91 -4.11 -22.06
C ASN A 346 -12.35 -4.09 -23.53
N ARG A 347 -13.66 -4.18 -23.82
CA ARG A 347 -14.18 -4.14 -25.19
C ARG A 347 -14.03 -2.74 -25.79
N LEU A 348 -14.43 -1.71 -25.04
CA LEU A 348 -14.29 -0.30 -25.43
C LEU A 348 -12.82 0.08 -25.67
N ARG A 349 -11.90 -0.34 -24.79
CA ARG A 349 -10.45 -0.10 -24.97
C ARG A 349 -9.84 -0.77 -26.21
N ARG A 350 -10.50 -1.77 -26.79
CA ARG A 350 -10.11 -2.45 -28.04
C ARG A 350 -10.83 -1.87 -29.28
N GLY A 351 -11.55 -0.76 -29.13
CA GLY A 351 -12.32 -0.15 -30.22
C GLY A 351 -13.59 -0.91 -30.60
N GLY A 352 -14.09 -1.81 -29.74
CA GLY A 352 -15.40 -2.43 -29.91
C GLY A 352 -16.53 -1.57 -29.35
N GLY A 353 -17.75 -1.80 -29.84
CA GLY A 353 -18.97 -1.10 -29.44
C GLY A 353 -20.22 -1.96 -29.71
N GLY A 354 -21.37 -1.31 -29.84
CA GLY A 354 -22.59 -1.88 -30.39
C GLY A 354 -23.24 -2.97 -29.53
N GLY A 355 -23.85 -3.94 -30.21
CA GLY A 355 -24.70 -4.98 -29.60
C GLY A 355 -24.05 -5.76 -28.46
N GLU A 356 -22.73 -6.02 -28.50
CA GLU A 356 -22.02 -6.72 -27.41
C GLU A 356 -21.90 -5.87 -26.13
N VAL A 357 -21.77 -4.55 -26.25
CA VAL A 357 -21.78 -3.64 -25.10
C VAL A 357 -23.17 -3.57 -24.51
N ALA A 358 -24.20 -3.50 -25.36
CA ALA A 358 -25.60 -3.59 -24.95
C ALA A 358 -25.93 -4.92 -24.24
N GLU A 359 -25.46 -6.05 -24.77
CA GLU A 359 -25.66 -7.39 -24.20
C GLU A 359 -25.00 -7.48 -22.81
N ARG A 360 -23.73 -7.09 -22.68
CA ARG A 360 -23.03 -7.08 -21.38
C ARG A 360 -23.67 -6.11 -20.38
N ALA A 361 -24.19 -4.97 -20.85
CA ALA A 361 -24.91 -4.04 -19.99
C ALA A 361 -26.20 -4.64 -19.38
N THR A 362 -26.76 -5.73 -19.92
CA THR A 362 -27.87 -6.45 -19.26
C THR A 362 -27.46 -7.23 -18.01
N CYS A 363 -26.16 -7.42 -17.77
CA CYS A 363 -25.60 -8.29 -16.73
C CYS A 363 -26.06 -9.75 -16.81
N ALA A 364 -26.45 -10.25 -17.99
CA ALA A 364 -26.87 -11.64 -18.18
C ALA A 364 -25.76 -12.68 -17.89
N GLU A 365 -24.49 -12.32 -18.13
CA GLU A 365 -23.31 -13.17 -17.86
C GLU A 365 -22.86 -13.14 -16.37
N ALA A 366 -23.52 -12.34 -15.52
CA ALA A 366 -23.13 -12.19 -14.12
C ALA A 366 -23.45 -13.45 -13.30
N ARG A 367 -22.44 -14.03 -12.64
CA ARG A 367 -22.61 -15.19 -11.75
C ARG A 367 -23.58 -14.88 -10.61
N SER A 368 -24.48 -15.80 -10.29
CA SER A 368 -25.49 -15.61 -9.25
C SER A 368 -24.87 -15.62 -7.85
N TYR A 369 -25.57 -15.03 -6.87
CA TYR A 369 -25.09 -15.02 -5.49
C TYR A 369 -25.14 -16.40 -4.83
N ALA A 370 -26.07 -17.27 -5.24
CA ALA A 370 -26.11 -18.67 -4.84
C ALA A 370 -24.89 -19.45 -5.36
N GLU A 371 -24.55 -19.32 -6.65
CA GLU A 371 -23.32 -19.92 -7.24
C GLU A 371 -22.05 -19.45 -6.51
N LEU A 372 -21.94 -18.16 -6.22
CA LEU A 372 -20.80 -17.60 -5.51
C LEU A 372 -20.72 -18.11 -4.06
N GLN A 373 -21.85 -18.31 -3.39
CA GLN A 373 -21.90 -18.93 -2.06
C GLN A 373 -21.44 -20.40 -2.10
N GLU A 374 -21.93 -21.19 -3.06
CA GLU A 374 -21.54 -22.60 -3.23
C GLU A 374 -20.04 -22.73 -3.53
N ARG A 375 -19.49 -21.84 -4.36
CA ARG A 375 -18.05 -21.75 -4.64
C ARG A 375 -17.24 -21.41 -3.40
N ALA A 376 -17.66 -20.41 -2.63
CA ALA A 376 -16.98 -20.05 -1.37
C ALA A 376 -16.97 -21.21 -0.37
N GLY A 377 -18.10 -21.93 -0.20
CA GLY A 377 -18.18 -23.14 0.64
C GLY A 377 -17.30 -24.28 0.12
N THR A 378 -17.24 -24.48 -1.20
CA THR A 378 -16.35 -25.48 -1.83
C THR A 378 -14.87 -25.17 -1.56
N LEU A 379 -14.47 -23.89 -1.65
CA LEU A 379 -13.11 -23.43 -1.36
C LEU A 379 -12.78 -23.57 0.14
N ALA A 380 -13.70 -23.20 1.03
CA ALA A 380 -13.53 -23.37 2.47
C ALA A 380 -13.37 -24.85 2.87
N ALA A 381 -14.24 -25.73 2.35
CA ALA A 381 -14.14 -27.18 2.56
C ALA A 381 -12.85 -27.78 1.97
N HIS A 382 -12.38 -27.26 0.83
CA HIS A 382 -11.11 -27.65 0.23
C HIS A 382 -9.91 -27.26 1.12
N LEU A 383 -9.83 -26.00 1.56
CA LEU A 383 -8.78 -25.50 2.45
C LEU A 383 -8.76 -26.25 3.79
N ALA A 384 -9.94 -26.51 4.39
CA ALA A 384 -10.07 -27.33 5.58
C ALA A 384 -9.57 -28.78 5.37
N ARG A 385 -9.77 -29.36 4.18
CA ARG A 385 -9.19 -30.67 3.82
C ARG A 385 -7.67 -30.61 3.69
N MET A 386 -7.14 -29.54 3.11
CA MET A 386 -5.68 -29.36 2.98
C MET A 386 -5.03 -29.22 4.36
N LEU A 387 -5.64 -28.51 5.32
CA LEU A 387 -5.16 -28.45 6.71
C LEU A 387 -5.17 -29.81 7.41
N ARG A 388 -6.21 -30.63 7.22
CA ARG A 388 -6.23 -31.99 7.77
C ARG A 388 -5.09 -32.84 7.21
N ILE A 389 -4.83 -32.75 5.90
CA ILE A 389 -3.69 -33.43 5.26
C ILE A 389 -2.36 -32.94 5.83
N ALA A 390 -2.18 -31.63 6.01
CA ALA A 390 -0.98 -31.06 6.64
C ALA A 390 -0.74 -31.64 8.05
N ALA A 391 -1.81 -31.74 8.87
CA ALA A 391 -1.73 -32.36 10.20
C ALA A 391 -1.34 -33.85 10.14
N ALA A 392 -1.89 -34.63 9.21
CA ALA A 392 -1.53 -36.05 9.03
C ALA A 392 -0.13 -36.28 8.43
N LEU A 393 0.42 -35.29 7.71
CA LEU A 393 1.81 -35.31 7.27
C LEU A 393 2.77 -34.97 8.42
N ARG A 394 2.39 -34.06 9.32
CA ARG A 394 3.19 -33.63 10.48
C ARG A 394 3.16 -34.61 11.65
N ILE A 395 2.03 -35.27 11.91
CA ILE A 395 1.83 -36.18 13.05
C ILE A 395 1.95 -37.63 12.58
N GLY A 396 3.19 -38.12 12.53
CA GLY A 396 3.50 -39.51 12.13
C GLY A 396 3.23 -40.54 13.23
N GLU A 397 3.55 -40.21 14.48
CA GLU A 397 3.30 -41.08 15.65
C GLU A 397 1.88 -40.85 16.18
N ARG A 398 1.18 -41.95 16.51
CA ARG A 398 -0.23 -41.95 16.98
C ARG A 398 -0.42 -42.49 18.39
N ASP A 399 0.68 -42.85 19.03
CA ASP A 399 0.71 -43.38 20.38
C ASP A 399 0.45 -42.25 21.38
N GLY A 400 -0.32 -42.54 22.43
CA GLY A 400 -0.73 -41.53 23.42
C GLY A 400 -1.81 -40.53 22.95
N LEU A 401 -2.16 -40.47 21.66
CA LEU A 401 -3.29 -39.68 21.18
C LEU A 401 -4.64 -40.25 21.65
N ASP A 402 -5.60 -39.37 21.91
CA ASP A 402 -6.98 -39.77 22.18
C ASP A 402 -7.65 -40.40 20.94
N PRO A 403 -8.72 -41.19 21.11
CA PRO A 403 -9.37 -41.85 19.98
C PRO A 403 -9.89 -40.90 18.89
N ALA A 404 -10.48 -39.75 19.26
CA ALA A 404 -11.07 -38.84 18.28
C ALA A 404 -10.00 -38.14 17.43
N THR A 405 -8.86 -37.77 18.03
CA THR A 405 -7.71 -37.26 17.29
C THR A 405 -7.11 -38.33 16.36
N ARG A 406 -7.01 -39.59 16.81
CA ARG A 406 -6.54 -40.70 15.97
C ARG A 406 -7.44 -40.92 14.75
N ASP A 407 -8.75 -41.00 14.96
CA ASP A 407 -9.75 -41.20 13.90
C ASP A 407 -9.73 -40.04 12.89
N ALA A 408 -9.55 -38.79 13.35
CA ALA A 408 -9.43 -37.63 12.50
C ALA A 408 -8.17 -37.65 11.62
N LEU A 409 -7.02 -38.09 12.16
CA LEU A 409 -5.77 -38.27 11.41
C LEU A 409 -5.86 -39.44 10.42
N GLU A 410 -6.63 -40.48 10.73
CA GLU A 410 -6.91 -41.58 9.81
C GLU A 410 -7.80 -41.16 8.64
N ALA A 411 -8.84 -40.38 8.91
CA ALA A 411 -9.67 -39.78 7.85
C ALA A 411 -8.84 -38.83 6.96
N ALA A 412 -7.93 -38.04 7.56
CA ALA A 412 -7.04 -37.14 6.83
C ALA A 412 -6.02 -37.88 5.94
N GLU A 413 -5.44 -38.98 6.44
CA GLU A 413 -4.56 -39.86 5.67
C GLU A 413 -5.31 -40.58 4.53
N ALA A 414 -6.59 -40.93 4.72
CA ALA A 414 -7.45 -41.42 3.65
C ALA A 414 -7.78 -40.34 2.60
N ASP A 415 -8.02 -39.09 3.02
CA ASP A 415 -8.18 -37.94 2.13
C ASP A 415 -6.91 -37.69 1.30
N LEU A 416 -5.72 -37.73 1.92
CA LEU A 416 -4.42 -37.64 1.24
C LEU A 416 -4.31 -38.69 0.12
N ARG A 417 -4.61 -39.96 0.42
CA ARG A 417 -4.56 -41.06 -0.57
C ARG A 417 -5.55 -40.92 -1.73
N ARG A 418 -6.57 -40.05 -1.61
CA ARG A 418 -7.53 -39.74 -2.69
C ARG A 418 -7.08 -38.57 -3.57
N VAL A 419 -6.19 -37.70 -3.10
CA VAL A 419 -5.70 -36.56 -3.91
C VAL A 419 -4.87 -37.08 -5.09
N ARG A 420 -5.17 -36.57 -6.29
CA ARG A 420 -4.44 -36.82 -7.53
C ARG A 420 -4.06 -35.46 -8.14
N ARG A 421 -3.13 -34.76 -7.48
CA ARG A 421 -2.61 -33.44 -7.89
C ARG A 421 -1.08 -33.53 -7.98
N ALA A 422 -0.49 -32.78 -8.90
CA ALA A 422 0.97 -32.73 -9.05
C ALA A 422 1.65 -32.28 -7.75
N GLY A 423 2.72 -32.98 -7.37
CA GLY A 423 3.46 -32.77 -6.13
C GLY A 423 2.94 -33.59 -4.94
N PHE A 424 1.92 -34.42 -5.11
CA PHE A 424 1.40 -35.32 -4.06
C PHE A 424 1.95 -36.76 -4.17
N GLU A 425 2.91 -37.00 -5.07
CA GLU A 425 3.47 -38.33 -5.34
C GLU A 425 4.50 -38.77 -4.29
N GLU A 426 5.35 -37.85 -3.81
CA GLU A 426 6.42 -38.12 -2.84
C GLU A 426 6.09 -37.53 -1.47
N ARG A 427 5.90 -38.38 -0.44
CA ARG A 427 5.47 -37.93 0.90
C ARG A 427 6.44 -36.93 1.55
N THR A 428 7.75 -37.07 1.34
CA THR A 428 8.78 -36.19 1.94
C THR A 428 8.72 -34.79 1.34
N ALA A 429 8.72 -34.68 0.01
CA ALA A 429 8.57 -33.40 -0.70
C ALA A 429 7.21 -32.74 -0.41
N LEU A 430 6.15 -33.53 -0.36
CA LEU A 430 4.80 -33.10 0.00
C LEU A 430 4.76 -32.51 1.43
N ALA A 431 5.36 -33.18 2.42
CA ALA A 431 5.43 -32.68 3.79
C ALA A 431 6.23 -31.37 3.89
N ALA A 432 7.37 -31.28 3.21
CA ALA A 432 8.21 -30.08 3.19
C ALA A 432 7.47 -28.87 2.59
N GLY A 433 6.73 -29.06 1.50
CA GLY A 433 5.97 -27.98 0.86
C GLY A 433 4.62 -27.65 1.53
N PHE A 434 4.05 -28.57 2.31
CA PHE A 434 2.97 -28.22 3.25
C PHE A 434 3.50 -27.40 4.43
N ALA A 435 4.71 -27.69 4.92
CA ALA A 435 5.35 -26.90 5.98
C ALA A 435 5.70 -25.48 5.52
N SER A 436 6.25 -25.30 4.31
CA SER A 436 6.52 -23.96 3.77
C SER A 436 5.26 -23.12 3.51
N ALA A 437 4.11 -23.76 3.32
CA ALA A 437 2.82 -23.11 3.14
C ALA A 437 1.96 -23.04 4.43
N GLU A 438 2.41 -23.53 5.58
CA GLU A 438 1.56 -23.78 6.76
C GLU A 438 0.85 -22.51 7.27
N THR A 439 1.61 -21.44 7.53
CA THR A 439 1.07 -20.13 7.98
C THR A 439 0.07 -19.55 6.99
N ALA A 440 0.39 -19.61 5.69
CA ALA A 440 -0.45 -19.11 4.61
C ALA A 440 -1.75 -19.92 4.49
N LEU A 441 -1.65 -21.25 4.57
CA LEU A 441 -2.79 -22.17 4.49
C LEU A 441 -3.74 -22.02 5.69
N LEU A 442 -3.19 -21.88 6.90
CA LEU A 442 -3.97 -21.64 8.12
C LEU A 442 -4.79 -20.35 8.00
N ARG A 443 -4.14 -19.25 7.60
CA ARG A 443 -4.80 -17.94 7.47
C ARG A 443 -5.86 -17.94 6.36
N LEU A 444 -5.58 -18.52 5.19
CA LEU A 444 -6.58 -18.64 4.12
C LEU A 444 -7.77 -19.51 4.52
N ALA A 445 -7.53 -20.65 5.18
CA ALA A 445 -8.61 -21.52 5.64
C ALA A 445 -9.51 -20.83 6.67
N GLU A 446 -8.92 -20.06 7.59
CA GLU A 446 -9.69 -19.26 8.55
C GLU A 446 -10.55 -18.20 7.84
N GLU A 447 -9.96 -17.40 6.95
CA GLU A 447 -10.67 -16.30 6.28
C GLU A 447 -11.70 -16.79 5.24
N ALA A 448 -11.44 -17.90 4.55
CA ALA A 448 -12.44 -18.58 3.73
C ALA A 448 -13.62 -19.12 4.57
N GLY A 449 -13.34 -19.69 5.75
CA GLY A 449 -14.39 -20.10 6.69
C GLY A 449 -15.16 -18.91 7.29
N ARG A 450 -14.50 -17.75 7.51
CA ARG A 450 -15.16 -16.50 7.93
C ARG A 450 -16.09 -15.98 6.83
N LEU A 451 -15.65 -15.99 5.56
CA LEU A 451 -16.47 -15.67 4.38
C LEU A 451 -17.68 -16.61 4.26
N GLU A 452 -17.48 -17.93 4.32
CA GLU A 452 -18.56 -18.92 4.24
C GLU A 452 -19.64 -18.65 5.30
N ARG A 453 -19.24 -18.44 6.56
CA ARG A 453 -20.16 -18.10 7.66
C ARG A 453 -20.88 -16.76 7.45
N ALA A 454 -20.19 -15.75 6.93
CA ALA A 454 -20.77 -14.45 6.63
C ALA A 454 -21.81 -14.54 5.49
N LEU A 455 -21.52 -15.29 4.42
CA LEU A 455 -22.46 -15.56 3.32
C LEU A 455 -23.67 -16.38 3.80
N ALA A 456 -23.45 -17.40 4.64
CA ALA A 456 -24.54 -18.17 5.24
C ALA A 456 -25.41 -17.33 6.19
N ALA A 457 -24.83 -16.36 6.91
CA ALA A 457 -25.58 -15.40 7.72
C ALA A 457 -26.39 -14.43 6.85
N LEU A 458 -25.78 -13.88 5.79
CA LEU A 458 -26.44 -13.04 4.81
C LEU A 458 -27.63 -13.77 4.17
N ALA A 459 -27.45 -15.00 3.70
CA ALA A 459 -28.49 -15.80 3.06
C ALA A 459 -29.73 -16.05 3.97
N ARG A 460 -29.52 -16.16 5.29
CA ARG A 460 -30.63 -16.28 6.28
C ARG A 460 -31.38 -14.96 6.49
N GLN A 461 -30.72 -13.82 6.33
CA GLN A 461 -31.31 -12.48 6.51
C GLN A 461 -31.94 -11.94 5.22
N ARG A 462 -31.34 -12.27 4.06
CA ARG A 462 -31.67 -11.76 2.73
C ARG A 462 -31.52 -12.90 1.72
N PRO A 463 -32.61 -13.46 1.16
CA PRO A 463 -32.52 -14.51 0.15
C PRO A 463 -31.64 -14.09 -1.03
N LEU A 464 -30.59 -14.87 -1.32
CA LEU A 464 -29.53 -14.45 -2.23
C LEU A 464 -30.01 -14.24 -3.66
N ASP A 465 -30.95 -15.05 -4.16
CA ASP A 465 -31.50 -14.90 -5.51
C ASP A 465 -32.31 -13.62 -5.67
N ALA A 466 -33.06 -13.23 -4.63
CA ALA A 466 -33.81 -11.98 -4.61
C ALA A 466 -32.87 -10.76 -4.52
N ALA A 467 -31.80 -10.86 -3.72
CA ALA A 467 -30.75 -9.85 -3.65
C ALA A 467 -30.02 -9.69 -5.00
N PHE A 468 -29.63 -10.81 -5.62
CA PHE A 468 -28.99 -10.83 -6.94
C PHE A 468 -29.90 -10.25 -8.01
N ALA A 469 -31.19 -10.61 -8.06
CA ALA A 469 -32.13 -10.07 -9.03
C ALA A 469 -32.33 -8.55 -8.89
N ALA A 470 -32.41 -8.05 -7.66
CA ALA A 470 -32.50 -6.63 -7.37
C ALA A 470 -31.22 -5.87 -7.77
N ASP A 471 -30.06 -6.34 -7.32
CA ASP A 471 -28.77 -5.72 -7.65
C ASP A 471 -28.50 -5.80 -9.16
N ARG A 472 -28.80 -6.93 -9.84
CA ARG A 472 -28.66 -7.06 -11.30
C ARG A 472 -29.46 -6.00 -12.04
N SER A 473 -30.68 -5.70 -11.59
CA SER A 473 -31.49 -4.62 -12.16
C SER A 473 -30.83 -3.24 -11.99
N VAL A 474 -30.26 -2.97 -10.81
CA VAL A 474 -29.53 -1.73 -10.51
C VAL A 474 -28.28 -1.59 -11.38
N PHE A 475 -27.43 -2.63 -11.43
CA PHE A 475 -26.21 -2.62 -12.23
C PHE A 475 -26.52 -2.52 -13.73
N ALA A 476 -27.53 -3.25 -14.22
CA ALA A 476 -27.91 -3.21 -15.63
C ALA A 476 -28.46 -1.84 -16.05
N ALA A 477 -29.30 -1.21 -15.21
CA ALA A 477 -29.78 0.14 -15.46
C ALA A 477 -28.62 1.17 -15.48
N ALA A 478 -27.69 1.08 -14.53
CA ALA A 478 -26.52 1.95 -14.49
C ALA A 478 -25.57 1.77 -15.68
N PHE A 479 -25.32 0.53 -16.12
CA PHE A 479 -24.52 0.26 -17.32
C PHE A 479 -25.23 0.69 -18.60
N ALA A 480 -26.52 0.40 -18.76
CA ALA A 480 -27.29 0.81 -19.93
C ALA A 480 -27.35 2.33 -20.08
N ALA A 481 -27.53 3.08 -18.98
CA ALA A 481 -27.49 4.54 -18.98
C ALA A 481 -26.07 5.06 -19.27
N ALA A 482 -25.05 4.51 -18.61
CA ALA A 482 -23.68 4.99 -18.76
C ALA A 482 -23.09 4.72 -20.15
N TYR A 483 -23.37 3.58 -20.78
CA TYR A 483 -22.77 3.16 -22.05
C TYR A 483 -23.73 3.23 -23.25
N ALA A 484 -24.82 4.00 -23.14
CA ALA A 484 -25.85 4.09 -24.18
C ALA A 484 -25.31 4.54 -25.55
N GLY A 485 -24.37 5.49 -25.57
CA GLY A 485 -23.78 6.00 -26.81
C GLY A 485 -22.88 4.96 -27.49
N GLU A 486 -22.06 4.27 -26.71
CA GLU A 486 -21.15 3.23 -27.18
C GLU A 486 -21.86 1.92 -27.55
N ALA A 487 -23.05 1.66 -26.99
CA ALA A 487 -23.90 0.53 -27.36
C ALA A 487 -24.75 0.78 -28.63
N ALA A 488 -24.91 2.06 -29.03
CA ALA A 488 -25.63 2.46 -30.24
C ALA A 488 -24.72 2.69 -31.46
N ALA A 489 -23.40 2.69 -31.27
CA ALA A 489 -22.35 2.84 -32.28
C ALA A 489 -21.80 1.49 -32.76
#